data_AF-A0A8H7Q194-F1
#
_entry.id   AF-A0A8H7Q194-F1
#
_cell.length_a   1.000
_cell.length_b   1.000
_cell.length_c   1.000
_cell.angle_alpha   90.00
_cell.angle_beta   90.00
_cell.angle_gamma   90.00
#
_symmetry.space_group_name_H-M   'P 1'
#
loop_
_entity.id
_entity.type
_entity.pdbx_description
1 polymer ?
#
loop_
_entity_poly.entity_id
_entity_poly.type
_entity_poly.pdbx_seq_one_letter_code
_entity_poly.pdbx_strand_id
1 'polypeptide(L)'
;MTTPLSITVPEAASSVDTIQFKIVLGEEDSAEYLQNHNLASGVCFRSFQQIAWLHEQLLASFPDLLVPPFPDPPLSSQIEDQDIVERKRIQIGRFLEKLGMRQEFNESSSFVHFLSHDMTETEIGNRNKNALLAFLRFNKAKRPNTELAFKQFKTNETVQDSNMDAHHQQQVHILMQETFLSNLLDNMEDTIREREALSNYMTHMGDLAIEATQSKNMLGPGVKYDNKERQRSLDQRLQIFGLLMDELCFINNRQEISDLVHFGDVIAEYKNTTDPLKYLPRFFGPMKAVVNIRTDRLMEYVQAIKLRNKKRDKADKLRVKMPQHTQEVQVAIQEEEKVS
;
A
#
# COMPACT_ATOMS: atom_id res chain seq x y z
N MET A 1 -10.40 2.81 -27.94
CA MET A 1 -9.39 2.25 -27.03
C MET A 1 -8.58 3.44 -26.56
N THR A 2 -8.89 3.94 -25.37
CA THR A 2 -8.20 5.07 -24.75
C THR A 2 -6.86 4.57 -24.21
N THR A 3 -5.79 5.32 -24.45
CA THR A 3 -4.42 4.93 -24.13
C THR A 3 -4.14 5.12 -22.64
N PRO A 4 -3.33 4.23 -22.03
CA PRO A 4 -2.89 4.40 -20.65
C PRO A 4 -2.08 5.69 -20.51
N LEU A 5 -2.31 6.46 -19.44
CA LEU A 5 -1.58 7.68 -19.20
C LEU A 5 -0.24 7.34 -18.54
N SER A 6 0.86 7.59 -19.26
CA SER A 6 2.20 7.44 -18.69
C SER A 6 2.50 8.60 -17.74
N ILE A 7 2.81 8.30 -16.47
CA ILE A 7 3.13 9.29 -15.44
C ILE A 7 4.47 8.94 -14.81
N THR A 8 5.35 9.93 -14.72
CA THR A 8 6.69 9.77 -14.12
C THR A 8 6.92 10.82 -13.05
N VAL A 9 7.80 10.49 -12.10
CA VAL A 9 8.22 11.40 -11.03
C VAL A 9 9.74 11.54 -11.08
N PRO A 10 10.28 12.40 -11.97
CA PRO A 10 11.73 12.48 -12.18
C PRO A 10 12.49 13.02 -10.97
N GLU A 11 11.88 13.92 -10.20
CA GLU A 11 12.56 14.64 -9.12
C GLU A 11 11.67 14.73 -7.88
N ALA A 12 12.32 14.68 -6.71
CA ALA A 12 11.71 15.01 -5.43
C ALA A 12 12.64 15.91 -4.63
N ALA A 13 12.07 16.84 -3.87
CA ALA A 13 12.80 17.75 -3.01
C ALA A 13 12.20 17.74 -1.60
N SER A 14 13.05 17.69 -0.59
CA SER A 14 12.62 17.89 0.80
C SER A 14 12.40 19.38 1.08
N SER A 15 11.35 19.65 1.85
CA SER A 15 11.06 20.94 2.47
C SER A 15 10.87 20.70 3.97
N VAL A 16 10.90 21.76 4.77
CA VAL A 16 10.94 21.73 6.25
C VAL A 16 9.90 20.77 6.87
N ASP A 17 8.73 20.64 6.23
CA ASP A 17 7.62 19.82 6.75
C ASP A 17 7.13 18.70 5.79
N THR A 18 7.63 18.64 4.55
CA THR A 18 7.10 17.68 3.55
C THR A 18 8.05 17.45 2.38
N ILE A 19 7.80 16.41 1.60
CA ILE A 19 8.50 16.14 0.34
C ILE A 19 7.62 16.63 -0.80
N GLN A 20 8.19 17.44 -1.69
CA GLN A 20 7.58 17.87 -2.94
C GLN A 20 8.06 16.97 -4.09
N PHE A 21 7.12 16.55 -4.93
CA PHE A 21 7.35 15.69 -6.08
C PHE A 21 7.04 16.46 -7.36
N LYS A 22 7.94 16.38 -8.33
CA LYS A 22 7.70 16.85 -9.70
C LYS A 22 7.06 15.70 -10.47
N ILE A 23 5.83 15.90 -10.93
CA ILE A 23 5.06 14.91 -11.67
C ILE A 23 5.04 15.35 -13.14
N VAL A 24 5.36 14.42 -14.04
CA VAL A 24 5.44 14.67 -15.48
C VAL A 24 4.59 13.62 -16.21
N LEU A 25 3.70 14.10 -17.07
CA LEU A 25 2.93 13.27 -18.00
C LEU A 25 3.79 12.96 -19.24
N GLY A 26 3.77 11.70 -19.70
CA GLY A 26 4.57 11.24 -20.85
C GLY A 26 4.14 11.89 -22.16
N GLU A 27 5.10 12.15 -23.05
CA GLU A 27 4.92 13.02 -24.23
C GLU A 27 3.95 12.48 -25.29
N GLU A 28 3.86 11.16 -25.47
CA GLU A 28 3.11 10.57 -26.59
C GLU A 28 1.58 10.59 -26.40
N ASP A 29 1.10 10.45 -25.16
CA ASP A 29 -0.34 10.41 -24.81
C ASP A 29 -0.84 11.67 -24.07
N SER A 30 0.07 12.53 -23.62
CA SER A 30 -0.29 13.71 -22.84
C SER A 30 -0.97 14.79 -23.68
N ALA A 31 -0.61 14.98 -24.95
CA ALA A 31 -1.15 16.07 -25.75
C ALA A 31 -2.68 15.98 -25.94
N GLU A 32 -3.21 14.78 -26.20
CA GLU A 32 -4.64 14.54 -26.31
C GLU A 32 -5.33 14.63 -24.94
N TYR A 33 -4.74 14.04 -23.91
CA TYR A 33 -5.29 14.09 -22.55
C TYR A 33 -5.37 15.52 -21.99
N LEU A 34 -4.32 16.33 -22.22
CA LEU A 34 -4.25 17.73 -21.80
C LEU A 34 -5.31 18.59 -22.50
N GLN A 35 -5.54 18.37 -23.80
CA GLN A 35 -6.59 19.06 -24.55
C GLN A 35 -7.98 18.65 -24.09
N ASN A 36 -8.23 17.35 -23.90
CA ASN A 36 -9.53 16.83 -23.49
C ASN A 36 -9.96 17.33 -22.10
N HIS A 37 -9.00 17.59 -21.21
CA HIS A 37 -9.25 17.99 -19.83
C HIS A 37 -8.91 19.46 -19.54
N ASN A 38 -8.59 20.27 -20.56
CA ASN A 38 -8.19 21.69 -20.43
C ASN A 38 -7.04 21.93 -19.43
N LEU A 39 -6.05 21.04 -19.41
CA LEU A 39 -4.90 21.15 -18.52
C LEU A 39 -3.81 22.02 -19.15
N ALA A 40 -3.31 23.02 -18.40
CA ALA A 40 -2.37 24.02 -18.93
C ALA A 40 -0.93 23.52 -19.12
N SER A 41 -0.50 22.47 -18.41
CA SER A 41 0.85 21.91 -18.50
C SER A 41 0.83 20.41 -18.18
N GLY A 42 1.69 19.64 -18.84
CA GLY A 42 1.97 18.24 -18.53
C GLY A 42 2.87 18.04 -17.31
N VAL A 43 3.24 19.12 -16.62
CA VAL A 43 4.09 19.09 -15.42
C VAL A 43 3.38 19.75 -14.25
N CYS A 44 3.34 19.09 -13.10
CA CYS A 44 2.83 19.67 -11.86
C CYS A 44 3.70 19.31 -10.65
N PHE A 45 3.66 20.15 -9.62
CA PHE A 45 4.39 19.92 -8.37
C PHE A 45 3.40 19.63 -7.25
N ARG A 46 3.60 18.52 -6.53
CA ARG A 46 2.69 18.08 -5.47
C ARG A 46 3.45 17.63 -4.25
N SER A 47 2.97 18.04 -3.08
CA SER A 47 3.45 17.54 -1.80
C SER A 47 2.93 16.13 -1.51
N PHE A 48 3.63 15.39 -0.66
CA PHE A 48 3.17 14.08 -0.18
C PHE A 48 1.71 14.12 0.35
N GLN A 49 1.35 15.20 1.05
CA GLN A 49 0.01 15.36 1.62
C GLN A 49 -1.08 15.61 0.54
N GLN A 50 -0.76 16.28 -0.56
CA GLN A 50 -1.67 16.45 -1.69
C GLN A 50 -1.89 15.13 -2.44
N ILE A 51 -0.86 14.27 -2.52
CA ILE A 51 -1.01 12.93 -3.10
C ILE A 51 -1.87 12.04 -2.19
N ALA A 52 -1.71 12.18 -0.86
CA ALA A 52 -2.59 11.52 0.11
C ALA A 52 -4.05 11.96 -0.05
N TRP A 53 -4.31 13.24 -0.35
CA TRP A 53 -5.65 13.74 -0.64
C TRP A 53 -6.26 13.01 -1.84
N LEU A 54 -5.52 12.90 -2.94
CA LEU A 54 -5.98 12.20 -4.15
C LEU A 54 -6.37 10.76 -3.81
N HIS A 55 -5.51 10.06 -3.07
CA HIS A 55 -5.78 8.68 -2.66
C HIS A 55 -7.08 8.56 -1.84
N GLU A 56 -7.32 9.48 -0.88
CA GLU A 56 -8.59 9.53 -0.12
C GLU A 56 -9.81 9.78 -1.02
N GLN A 57 -9.70 10.68 -2.00
CA GLN A 57 -10.78 10.96 -2.94
C GLN A 57 -11.09 9.78 -3.85
N LEU A 58 -10.06 9.07 -4.32
CA LEU A 58 -10.23 7.88 -5.18
C LEU A 58 -10.89 6.74 -4.39
N LEU A 59 -10.48 6.50 -3.15
CA LEU A 59 -11.14 5.51 -2.28
C LEU A 59 -12.62 5.83 -2.04
N ALA A 60 -12.95 7.11 -1.88
CA ALA A 60 -14.34 7.53 -1.68
C ALA A 60 -15.17 7.42 -2.98
N SER A 61 -14.57 7.72 -4.13
CA SER A 61 -15.25 7.74 -5.43
C SER A 61 -15.45 6.34 -6.01
N PHE A 62 -14.53 5.41 -5.72
CA PHE A 62 -14.52 4.07 -6.29
C PHE A 62 -14.46 2.97 -5.22
N PRO A 63 -15.55 2.78 -4.44
CA PRO A 63 -15.58 1.77 -3.39
C PRO A 63 -15.45 0.32 -3.91
N ASP A 64 -15.89 0.08 -5.14
CA ASP A 64 -15.88 -1.25 -5.78
C ASP A 64 -14.56 -1.55 -6.53
N LEU A 65 -13.65 -0.57 -6.66
CA LEU A 65 -12.38 -0.73 -7.36
C LEU A 65 -11.21 -0.74 -6.37
N LEU A 66 -10.21 -1.56 -6.70
CA LEU A 66 -9.00 -1.70 -5.90
C LEU A 66 -8.07 -0.49 -6.09
N VAL A 67 -8.12 0.54 -5.25
CA VAL A 67 -7.12 1.62 -5.33
C VAL A 67 -5.74 1.09 -4.87
N PRO A 68 -4.64 1.33 -5.63
CA PRO A 68 -3.29 0.96 -5.19
C PRO A 68 -2.96 1.55 -3.82
N PRO A 69 -2.21 0.84 -2.96
CA PRO A 69 -1.93 1.33 -1.63
C PRO A 69 -0.97 2.51 -1.66
N PHE A 70 -1.36 3.59 -0.99
CA PHE A 70 -0.51 4.74 -0.74
C PHE A 70 0.63 4.43 0.27
N PRO A 71 1.88 4.84 0.00
CA PRO A 71 3.02 4.62 0.90
C PRO A 71 2.86 5.34 2.24
N ASP A 72 3.63 4.89 3.25
CA ASP A 72 3.62 5.51 4.58
C ASP A 72 4.18 6.93 4.55
N PRO A 73 3.66 7.84 5.40
CA PRO A 73 4.24 9.16 5.55
C PRO A 73 5.71 9.07 6.01
N PRO A 74 6.60 9.91 5.47
CA PRO A 74 7.97 9.98 5.96
C PRO A 74 7.98 10.45 7.43
N LEU A 75 8.89 9.90 8.23
CA LEU A 75 9.11 10.35 9.61
C LEU A 75 9.73 11.74 9.60
N SER A 76 9.23 12.66 10.44
CA SER A 76 9.73 14.04 10.50
C SER A 76 11.23 14.15 10.77
N SER A 77 11.80 13.20 11.53
CA SER A 77 13.24 13.13 11.81
C SER A 77 14.11 12.72 10.61
N GLN A 78 13.48 12.31 9.51
CA GLN A 78 14.12 11.67 8.36
C GLN A 78 13.81 12.39 7.03
N ILE A 79 13.08 13.51 7.06
CA ILE A 79 12.68 14.24 5.84
C ILE A 79 13.91 14.87 5.14
N GLU A 80 14.98 15.15 5.88
CA GLU A 80 16.23 15.71 5.35
C GLU A 80 17.17 14.66 4.74
N ASP A 81 16.92 13.37 4.97
CA ASP A 81 17.74 12.29 4.43
C ASP A 81 17.45 12.06 2.94
N GLN A 82 18.47 12.27 2.10
CA GLN A 82 18.37 12.15 0.66
C GLN A 82 17.95 10.75 0.20
N ASP A 83 18.43 9.69 0.86
CA ASP A 83 18.10 8.31 0.48
C ASP A 83 16.62 8.01 0.74
N ILE A 84 16.05 8.60 1.79
CA ILE A 84 14.63 8.47 2.13
C ILE A 84 13.76 9.26 1.17
N VAL A 85 14.18 10.47 0.79
CA VAL A 85 13.48 11.28 -0.22
C VAL A 85 13.44 10.53 -1.55
N GLU A 86 14.56 9.95 -1.97
CA GLU A 86 14.65 9.19 -3.22
C GLU A 86 13.82 7.90 -3.18
N ARG A 87 13.86 7.17 -2.06
CA ARG A 87 12.99 6.00 -1.84
C ARG A 87 11.52 6.38 -1.94
N LYS A 88 11.10 7.51 -1.35
CA LYS A 88 9.73 8.02 -1.44
C LYS A 88 9.37 8.46 -2.86
N ARG A 89 10.30 9.08 -3.60
CA ARG A 89 10.10 9.43 -5.02
C ARG A 89 9.77 8.20 -5.84
N ILE A 90 10.53 7.12 -5.67
CA ILE A 90 10.32 5.85 -6.38
C ILE A 90 8.98 5.23 -5.99
N GLN A 91 8.64 5.18 -4.70
CA GLN A 91 7.35 4.65 -4.23
C GLN A 91 6.17 5.42 -4.81
N ILE A 92 6.20 6.75 -4.79
CA ILE A 92 5.16 7.62 -5.34
C ILE A 92 5.09 7.50 -6.86
N GLY A 93 6.23 7.39 -7.55
CA GLY A 93 6.30 7.16 -8.98
C GLY A 93 5.53 5.89 -9.38
N ARG A 94 5.81 4.76 -8.72
CA ARG A 94 5.09 3.48 -8.95
C ARG A 94 3.60 3.60 -8.64
N PHE A 95 3.24 4.31 -7.57
CA PHE A 95 1.83 4.55 -7.21
C PHE A 95 1.09 5.32 -8.32
N LEU A 96 1.65 6.43 -8.78
CA LEU A 96 1.04 7.25 -9.84
C LEU A 96 1.01 6.55 -11.18
N GLU A 97 2.06 5.78 -11.53
CA GLU A 97 2.09 4.94 -12.72
C GLU A 97 0.93 3.92 -12.69
N LYS A 98 0.71 3.23 -11.57
CA LYS A 98 -0.41 2.28 -11.43
C LYS A 98 -1.79 2.95 -11.52
N LEU A 99 -1.90 4.21 -11.11
CA LEU A 99 -3.12 5.00 -11.32
C LEU A 99 -3.30 5.36 -12.80
N GLY A 100 -2.23 5.87 -13.45
CA GLY A 100 -2.23 6.28 -14.85
C GLY A 100 -2.54 5.14 -15.83
N MET A 101 -2.20 3.90 -15.47
CA MET A 101 -2.53 2.71 -16.26
C MET A 101 -4.03 2.34 -16.23
N ARG A 102 -4.85 2.98 -15.39
CA ARG A 102 -6.27 2.65 -15.22
C ARG A 102 -7.16 3.80 -15.65
N GLN A 103 -7.98 3.51 -16.67
CA GLN A 103 -8.83 4.52 -17.30
C GLN A 103 -9.85 5.12 -16.33
N GLU A 104 -10.42 4.32 -15.43
CA GLU A 104 -11.44 4.76 -14.47
C GLU A 104 -10.92 5.87 -13.54
N PHE A 105 -9.62 5.84 -13.23
CA PHE A 105 -8.98 6.87 -12.41
C PHE A 105 -8.61 8.09 -13.25
N ASN A 106 -8.14 7.91 -14.48
CA ASN A 106 -7.76 9.01 -15.37
C ASN A 106 -8.93 9.94 -15.72
N GLU A 107 -10.14 9.40 -15.83
CA GLU A 107 -11.37 10.17 -16.12
C GLU A 107 -12.00 10.77 -14.85
N SER A 108 -11.47 10.45 -13.66
CA SER A 108 -12.00 10.97 -12.40
C SER A 108 -11.76 12.48 -12.29
N SER A 109 -12.82 13.22 -11.95
CA SER A 109 -12.73 14.66 -11.70
C SER A 109 -11.69 15.02 -10.64
N SER A 110 -11.55 14.19 -9.60
CA SER A 110 -10.54 14.35 -8.55
C SER A 110 -9.11 14.18 -9.07
N PHE A 111 -8.91 13.26 -10.01
CA PHE A 111 -7.60 13.01 -10.62
C PHE A 111 -7.21 14.13 -11.59
N VAL A 112 -8.16 14.59 -12.40
CA VAL A 112 -7.99 15.75 -13.29
C VAL A 112 -7.70 17.02 -12.47
N HIS A 113 -8.44 17.26 -11.39
CA HIS A 113 -8.17 18.38 -10.46
C HIS A 113 -6.80 18.26 -9.81
N PHE A 114 -6.40 17.06 -9.39
CA PHE A 114 -5.06 16.83 -8.86
C PHE A 114 -3.95 17.19 -9.86
N LEU A 115 -4.14 16.98 -11.16
CA LEU A 115 -3.19 17.37 -12.20
C LEU A 115 -3.31 18.83 -12.65
N SER A 116 -4.43 19.51 -12.35
CA SER A 116 -4.69 20.88 -12.78
C SER A 116 -3.89 21.91 -11.97
N HIS A 117 -3.80 23.15 -12.46
CA HIS A 117 -3.15 24.23 -11.70
C HIS A 117 -4.08 24.81 -10.62
N ASP A 118 -5.35 24.38 -10.60
CA ASP A 118 -6.37 24.90 -9.70
C ASP A 118 -6.28 24.28 -8.30
N MET A 119 -5.59 23.14 -8.15
CA MET A 119 -5.39 22.51 -6.86
C MET A 119 -4.58 23.42 -5.93
N THR A 120 -5.19 23.83 -4.83
CA THR A 120 -4.54 24.74 -3.88
C THR A 120 -3.62 23.97 -2.93
N GLU A 121 -2.63 24.67 -2.37
CA GLU A 121 -1.73 24.10 -1.35
C GLU A 121 -2.47 23.65 -0.07
N THR A 122 -3.71 24.11 0.12
CA THR A 122 -4.53 23.78 1.30
C THR A 122 -5.32 22.47 1.15
N GLU A 123 -5.41 21.92 -0.07
CA GLU A 123 -6.11 20.67 -0.38
C GLU A 123 -5.23 19.46 -0.06
N ILE A 124 -5.04 19.24 1.24
CA ILE A 124 -4.20 18.17 1.79
C ILE A 124 -5.02 17.04 2.40
N GLY A 125 -4.56 15.81 2.18
CA GLY A 125 -5.04 14.58 2.80
C GLY A 125 -4.55 14.51 4.24
N ASN A 126 -5.25 13.73 5.07
CA ASN A 126 -5.18 13.75 6.54
C ASN A 126 -3.94 14.41 7.20
N ARG A 127 -4.10 15.68 7.57
CA ARG A 127 -3.49 16.28 8.76
C ARG A 127 -4.48 16.13 9.91
N ASN A 128 -4.59 14.94 10.53
CA ASN A 128 -5.35 14.70 11.77
C ASN A 128 -6.72 15.42 11.90
N LYS A 129 -7.50 15.57 10.82
CA LYS A 129 -8.73 16.41 10.84
C LYS A 129 -9.84 15.81 11.72
N ASN A 130 -9.69 14.59 12.22
CA ASN A 130 -10.66 13.90 13.04
C ASN A 130 -10.26 13.70 14.52
N ALA A 131 -9.06 14.10 14.96
CA ALA A 131 -8.62 13.84 16.34
C ALA A 131 -9.41 14.66 17.39
N LEU A 132 -9.76 15.91 17.08
CA LEU A 132 -10.40 16.83 18.05
C LEU A 132 -11.91 16.57 18.25
N LEU A 133 -12.58 15.83 17.35
CA LEU A 133 -14.01 15.52 17.45
C LEU A 133 -14.31 14.01 17.58
N ALA A 134 -13.27 13.18 17.69
CA ALA A 134 -13.42 11.73 17.87
C ALA A 134 -14.15 11.36 19.17
N PHE A 135 -14.01 12.17 20.23
CA PHE A 135 -14.67 11.95 21.52
C PHE A 135 -16.21 12.07 21.46
N LEU A 136 -16.77 12.81 20.49
CA LEU A 136 -18.24 12.98 20.38
C LEU A 136 -18.94 11.81 19.67
N ARG A 137 -18.20 10.82 19.15
CA ARG A 137 -18.78 9.64 18.47
C ARG A 137 -18.98 8.47 19.44
N PHE A 138 -19.80 8.68 20.47
CA PHE A 138 -20.35 7.59 21.26
C PHE A 138 -21.36 6.82 20.41
N ASN A 139 -21.19 5.49 20.33
CA ASN A 139 -22.05 4.53 19.62
C ASN A 139 -21.80 4.35 18.11
N LYS A 140 -20.65 3.78 17.78
CA LYS A 140 -20.53 2.65 16.82
C LYS A 140 -19.17 1.99 17.00
N ALA A 141 -18.97 1.38 18.18
CA ALA A 141 -17.96 0.34 18.33
C ALA A 141 -18.43 -0.88 17.52
N LYS A 142 -18.25 -0.82 16.20
CA LYS A 142 -18.26 -2.04 15.40
C LYS A 142 -17.05 -2.86 15.84
N ARG A 143 -17.31 -4.14 16.10
CA ARG A 143 -16.35 -5.07 16.69
C ARG A 143 -15.10 -5.15 15.79
N PRO A 144 -13.89 -4.88 16.32
CA PRO A 144 -12.68 -4.78 15.50
C PRO A 144 -12.33 -6.09 14.77
N ASN A 145 -12.71 -7.25 15.30
CA ASN A 145 -12.32 -8.54 14.69
C ASN A 145 -13.25 -9.05 13.58
N THR A 146 -14.45 -8.51 13.41
CA THR A 146 -15.42 -9.03 12.41
C THR A 146 -15.32 -8.32 11.06
N GLU A 147 -14.63 -7.19 11.02
CA GLU A 147 -14.49 -6.33 9.84
C GLU A 147 -13.16 -6.52 9.08
N LEU A 148 -12.18 -7.18 9.70
CA LEU A 148 -10.84 -7.43 9.15
C LEU A 148 -10.75 -8.73 8.34
N ALA A 149 -11.68 -9.67 8.57
CA ALA A 149 -11.72 -10.96 7.90
C ALA A 149 -12.70 -10.93 6.71
N PHE A 150 -12.55 -11.90 5.81
CA PHE A 150 -13.55 -12.13 4.78
C PHE A 150 -14.89 -12.47 5.43
N LYS A 151 -15.95 -11.76 5.02
CA LYS A 151 -17.31 -12.07 5.44
C LYS A 151 -17.71 -13.41 4.81
N GLN A 152 -18.24 -14.31 5.63
CA GLN A 152 -18.74 -15.60 5.17
C GLN A 152 -20.24 -15.50 4.94
N PHE A 153 -20.68 -15.80 3.72
CA PHE A 153 -22.09 -15.96 3.42
C PHE A 153 -22.51 -17.40 3.69
N LYS A 154 -23.26 -17.63 4.78
CA LYS A 154 -23.85 -18.93 5.13
C LYS A 154 -25.37 -18.80 5.07
N THR A 155 -25.97 -19.14 3.94
CA THR A 155 -27.43 -19.29 3.85
C THR A 155 -27.81 -20.64 3.29
N ASN A 156 -28.92 -21.19 3.80
CA ASN A 156 -29.51 -22.43 3.31
C ASN A 156 -30.29 -22.26 1.98
N GLU A 157 -30.46 -21.00 1.53
CA GLU A 157 -31.10 -20.68 0.26
C GLU A 157 -30.03 -20.66 -0.84
N THR A 158 -30.15 -21.59 -1.79
CA THR A 158 -29.32 -21.64 -2.99
C THR A 158 -29.76 -20.54 -3.94
N VAL A 159 -28.99 -19.46 -4.03
CA VAL A 159 -29.13 -18.49 -5.11
C VAL A 159 -28.70 -19.19 -6.40
N GLN A 160 -29.64 -19.38 -7.34
CA GLN A 160 -29.33 -19.94 -8.67
C GLN A 160 -28.23 -19.09 -9.34
N ASP A 161 -27.27 -19.74 -9.99
CA ASP A 161 -26.12 -19.13 -10.70
C ASP A 161 -25.07 -18.39 -9.85
N SER A 162 -25.09 -18.54 -8.52
CA SER A 162 -24.02 -17.95 -7.71
C SER A 162 -22.74 -18.79 -7.75
N ASN A 163 -21.71 -18.29 -8.43
CA ASN A 163 -20.32 -18.77 -8.36
C ASN A 163 -19.71 -18.56 -6.95
N MET A 164 -20.30 -19.19 -5.93
CA MET A 164 -19.87 -19.10 -4.52
C MET A 164 -18.57 -19.84 -4.30
N ASP A 165 -18.39 -21.00 -4.96
CA ASP A 165 -17.18 -21.80 -4.84
C ASP A 165 -15.97 -21.06 -5.42
N ALA A 166 -16.12 -20.45 -6.60
CA ALA A 166 -15.07 -19.62 -7.19
C ALA A 166 -14.74 -18.39 -6.33
N HIS A 167 -15.75 -17.76 -5.70
CA HIS A 167 -15.53 -16.65 -4.77
C HIS A 167 -14.79 -17.10 -3.51
N HIS A 168 -15.15 -18.25 -2.96
CA HIS A 168 -14.46 -18.81 -1.80
C HIS A 168 -13.02 -19.18 -2.13
N GLN A 169 -12.77 -19.79 -3.30
CA GLN A 169 -11.42 -20.06 -3.80
C GLN A 169 -10.60 -18.78 -3.94
N GLN A 170 -11.20 -17.69 -4.44
CA GLN A 170 -10.55 -16.38 -4.48
C GLN A 170 -10.19 -15.88 -3.09
N GLN A 171 -11.11 -15.93 -2.11
CA GLN A 171 -10.82 -15.53 -0.73
C GLN A 171 -9.64 -16.32 -0.13
N VAL A 172 -9.62 -17.65 -0.32
CA VAL A 172 -8.53 -18.51 0.16
C VAL A 172 -7.21 -18.14 -0.53
N HIS A 173 -7.22 -17.93 -1.84
CA HIS A 173 -6.02 -17.50 -2.59
C HIS A 173 -5.45 -16.19 -2.05
N ILE A 174 -6.30 -15.20 -1.76
CA ILE A 174 -5.88 -13.91 -1.21
C ILE A 174 -5.22 -14.08 0.17
N LEU A 175 -5.79 -14.92 1.05
CA LEU A 175 -5.19 -15.21 2.36
C LEU A 175 -3.84 -15.92 2.24
N MET A 176 -3.71 -16.87 1.30
CA MET A 176 -2.44 -17.55 1.03
C MET A 176 -1.38 -16.56 0.53
N GLN A 177 -1.75 -15.65 -0.37
CA GLN A 177 -0.85 -14.61 -0.87
C GLN A 177 -0.43 -13.63 0.24
N GLU A 178 -1.36 -13.17 1.08
CA GLU A 178 -1.06 -12.30 2.22
C GLU A 178 -0.07 -12.95 3.20
N THR A 179 -0.29 -14.23 3.52
CA THR A 179 0.62 -15.01 4.39
C THR A 179 2.00 -15.15 3.74
N PHE A 180 2.05 -15.49 2.44
CA PHE A 180 3.29 -15.63 1.70
C PHE A 180 4.08 -14.32 1.65
N LEU A 181 3.43 -13.21 1.30
CA LEU A 181 4.05 -11.89 1.22
C LEU A 181 4.53 -11.40 2.58
N SER A 182 3.79 -11.69 3.66
CA SER A 182 4.21 -11.36 5.02
C SER A 182 5.47 -12.13 5.41
N ASN A 183 5.47 -13.45 5.22
CA ASN A 183 6.66 -14.26 5.51
C ASN A 183 7.87 -13.84 4.65
N LEU A 184 7.64 -13.45 3.39
CA LEU A 184 8.71 -12.98 2.52
C LEU A 184 9.33 -11.68 3.04
N LEU A 185 8.51 -10.72 3.49
CA LEU A 185 9.02 -9.49 4.11
C LEU A 185 9.78 -9.75 5.39
N ASP A 186 9.26 -10.60 6.27
CA ASP A 186 9.93 -10.93 7.53
C ASP A 186 11.31 -11.55 7.26
N ASN A 187 11.40 -12.48 6.30
CA ASN A 187 12.67 -13.07 5.86
C ASN A 187 13.64 -12.03 5.24
N MET A 188 13.10 -11.04 4.52
CA MET A 188 13.91 -9.96 3.94
C MET A 188 14.44 -9.01 5.01
N GLU A 189 13.64 -8.67 6.01
CA GLU A 189 14.07 -7.88 7.17
C GLU A 189 15.16 -8.60 7.97
N ASP A 190 15.03 -9.91 8.15
CA ASP A 190 16.07 -10.71 8.79
C ASP A 190 17.35 -10.76 7.93
N THR A 191 17.23 -10.89 6.61
CA THR A 191 18.38 -10.84 5.68
C THR A 191 19.10 -9.49 5.74
N ILE A 192 18.35 -8.39 5.81
CA ILE A 192 18.89 -7.03 6.01
C ILE A 192 19.68 -6.97 7.32
N ARG A 193 19.08 -7.40 8.43
CA ARG A 193 19.73 -7.41 9.74
C ARG A 193 21.00 -8.28 9.77
N GLU A 194 20.98 -9.44 9.13
CA GLU A 194 22.15 -10.32 9.01
C GLU A 194 23.26 -9.68 8.16
N ARG A 195 22.91 -8.95 7.10
CA ARG A 195 23.87 -8.21 6.27
C ARG A 195 24.51 -7.05 7.00
N GLU A 196 23.74 -6.25 7.75
CA GLU A 196 24.28 -5.19 8.61
C GLU A 196 25.25 -5.78 9.65
N ALA A 197 24.89 -6.91 10.26
CA ALA A 197 25.77 -7.61 11.19
C ALA A 197 27.05 -8.10 10.50
N LEU A 198 26.94 -8.68 9.29
CA LEU A 198 28.10 -9.10 8.50
C LEU A 198 29.03 -7.93 8.17
N SER A 199 28.48 -6.78 7.75
CA SER A 199 29.24 -5.55 7.51
C SER A 199 30.03 -5.11 8.74
N ASN A 200 29.40 -5.12 9.91
CA ASN A 200 30.07 -4.81 11.18
C ASN A 200 31.19 -5.80 11.51
N TYR A 201 30.98 -7.10 11.26
CA TYR A 201 32.01 -8.12 11.44
C TYR A 201 33.18 -7.96 10.48
N MET A 202 32.94 -7.51 9.24
CA MET A 202 34.01 -7.26 8.26
C MET A 202 34.93 -6.14 8.75
N THR A 203 34.38 -4.97 9.11
CA THR A 203 35.16 -3.87 9.69
C THR A 203 35.91 -4.32 10.94
N HIS A 204 35.23 -5.02 11.87
CA HIS A 204 35.87 -5.51 13.08
C HIS A 204 37.02 -6.51 12.81
N MET A 205 36.87 -7.38 11.80
CA MET A 205 37.93 -8.29 11.39
C MET A 205 39.14 -7.54 10.82
N GLY A 206 38.92 -6.46 10.06
CA GLY A 206 39.97 -5.56 9.59
C GLY A 206 40.75 -4.95 10.75
N ASP A 207 40.03 -4.40 11.73
CA ASP A 207 40.62 -3.79 12.94
C ASP A 207 41.44 -4.80 13.74
N LEU A 208 40.88 -5.99 14.00
CA LEU A 208 41.57 -7.05 14.73
C LEU A 208 42.80 -7.57 13.99
N ALA A 209 42.74 -7.67 12.66
CA ALA A 209 43.88 -8.10 11.85
C ALA A 209 45.03 -7.08 11.94
N ILE A 210 44.71 -5.79 11.94
CA ILE A 210 45.69 -4.72 12.17
C ILE A 210 46.21 -4.80 13.61
N GLU A 211 45.36 -4.84 14.62
CA GLU A 211 45.75 -4.85 16.04
C GLU A 211 46.62 -6.06 16.41
N ALA A 212 46.23 -7.26 15.96
CA ALA A 212 46.94 -8.50 16.27
C ALA A 212 48.37 -8.51 15.71
N THR A 213 48.61 -7.81 14.61
CA THR A 213 49.86 -7.88 13.85
C THR A 213 50.69 -6.62 13.90
N GLN A 214 50.18 -5.55 14.52
CA GLN A 214 50.94 -4.33 14.78
C GLN A 214 52.32 -4.66 15.34
N SER A 215 53.34 -3.91 14.91
CA SER A 215 54.77 -4.08 15.24
C SER A 215 55.14 -4.26 16.73
N LYS A 216 54.19 -4.04 17.65
CA LYS A 216 54.30 -4.37 19.08
C LYS A 216 54.31 -5.88 19.33
N ASN A 217 53.62 -6.66 18.51
CA ASN A 217 53.47 -8.11 18.59
C ASN A 217 54.39 -8.78 17.55
N MET A 218 55.70 -8.52 17.62
CA MET A 218 56.66 -9.12 16.67
C MET A 218 56.52 -10.65 16.66
N LEU A 219 56.18 -11.20 15.50
CA LEU A 219 56.08 -12.64 15.31
C LEU A 219 57.49 -13.23 15.10
N GLY A 220 57.95 -14.07 16.05
CA GLY A 220 59.19 -14.85 15.96
C GLY A 220 60.36 -14.34 16.83
N PRO A 221 61.48 -15.09 16.89
CA PRO A 221 62.64 -14.73 17.72
C PRO A 221 63.30 -13.44 17.20
N GLY A 222 63.03 -12.33 17.91
CA GLY A 222 63.28 -10.96 17.47
C GLY A 222 64.73 -10.48 17.55
N VAL A 223 65.65 -11.02 16.72
CA VAL A 223 67.06 -10.57 16.74
C VAL A 223 67.72 -10.38 15.36
N LYS A 224 67.02 -10.58 14.22
CA LYS A 224 67.59 -10.33 12.88
C LYS A 224 66.98 -9.10 12.22
N TYR A 225 67.80 -8.23 11.62
CA TYR A 225 67.37 -7.04 10.84
C TYR A 225 66.33 -7.40 9.76
N ASP A 226 66.51 -8.57 9.13
CA ASP A 226 65.61 -9.15 8.12
C ASP A 226 64.17 -9.40 8.67
N ASN A 227 64.02 -9.71 9.97
CA ASN A 227 62.70 -9.92 10.57
C ASN A 227 61.93 -8.59 10.75
N LYS A 228 62.63 -7.47 10.94
CA LYS A 228 62.00 -6.15 11.11
C LYS A 228 61.44 -5.62 9.80
N GLU A 229 62.15 -5.84 8.69
CA GLU A 229 61.71 -5.44 7.36
C GLU A 229 60.53 -6.32 6.87
N ARG A 230 60.60 -7.63 7.13
CA ARG A 230 59.47 -8.54 6.89
C ARG A 230 58.23 -8.19 7.72
N GLN A 231 58.41 -7.82 8.99
CA GLN A 231 57.32 -7.35 9.84
C GLN A 231 56.70 -6.07 9.29
N ARG A 232 57.50 -5.07 8.88
CA ARG A 232 56.98 -3.85 8.25
C ARG A 232 56.19 -4.14 6.97
N SER A 233 56.66 -5.08 6.14
CA SER A 233 55.92 -5.50 4.95
C SER A 233 54.61 -6.21 5.30
N LEU A 234 54.56 -6.97 6.41
CA LEU A 234 53.34 -7.60 6.90
C LEU A 234 52.35 -6.54 7.42
N ASP A 235 52.82 -5.59 8.22
CA ASP A 235 52.01 -4.48 8.76
C ASP A 235 51.36 -3.68 7.61
N GLN A 236 52.12 -3.36 6.56
CA GLN A 236 51.59 -2.68 5.37
C GLN A 236 50.50 -3.50 4.65
N ARG A 237 50.72 -4.80 4.49
CA ARG A 237 49.72 -5.69 3.86
C ARG A 237 48.44 -5.79 4.69
N LEU A 238 48.57 -5.75 6.02
CA LEU A 238 47.42 -5.86 6.92
C LEU A 238 46.67 -4.54 7.07
N GLN A 239 47.35 -3.40 6.93
CA GLN A 239 46.68 -2.11 6.74
C GLN A 239 45.86 -2.10 5.43
N ILE A 240 46.43 -2.58 4.33
CA ILE A 240 45.70 -2.72 3.06
C ILE A 240 44.51 -3.68 3.24
N PHE A 241 44.69 -4.79 3.94
CA PHE A 241 43.59 -5.71 4.26
C PHE A 241 42.47 -5.03 5.05
N GLY A 242 42.79 -4.27 6.10
CA GLY A 242 41.78 -3.53 6.86
C GLY A 242 40.99 -2.54 6.00
N LEU A 243 41.69 -1.76 5.16
CA LEU A 243 41.04 -0.86 4.20
C LEU A 243 40.11 -1.61 3.23
N LEU A 244 40.54 -2.78 2.73
CA LEU A 244 39.69 -3.61 1.86
C LEU A 244 38.46 -4.16 2.60
N MET A 245 38.57 -4.47 3.88
CA MET A 245 37.42 -4.91 4.69
C MET A 245 36.41 -3.78 4.92
N ASP A 246 36.88 -2.54 5.09
CA ASP A 246 36.01 -1.36 5.15
C ASP A 246 35.34 -1.06 3.80
N GLU A 247 36.08 -1.19 2.69
CA GLU A 247 35.49 -1.07 1.35
C GLU A 247 34.45 -2.16 1.08
N LEU A 248 34.67 -3.40 1.54
CA LEU A 248 33.70 -4.48 1.44
C LEU A 248 32.43 -4.20 2.26
N CYS A 249 32.57 -3.67 3.48
CA CYS A 249 31.46 -3.20 4.30
C CYS A 249 30.63 -2.15 3.54
N PHE A 250 31.29 -1.16 2.94
CA PHE A 250 30.61 -0.14 2.13
C PHE A 250 29.87 -0.72 0.93
N ILE A 251 30.50 -1.64 0.17
CA ILE A 251 29.86 -2.30 -0.99
C ILE A 251 28.65 -3.12 -0.54
N ASN A 252 28.77 -3.87 0.56
CA ASN A 252 27.69 -4.69 1.08
C ASN A 252 26.45 -3.85 1.47
N ASN A 253 26.67 -2.73 2.16
CA ASN A 253 25.60 -1.81 2.55
C ASN A 253 24.93 -1.14 1.33
N ARG A 254 25.71 -0.79 0.28
CA ARG A 254 25.12 -0.21 -0.94
C ARG A 254 24.28 -1.22 -1.72
N GLN A 255 24.72 -2.47 -1.78
CA GLN A 255 23.95 -3.53 -2.43
C GLN A 255 22.61 -3.75 -1.72
N GLU A 256 22.60 -3.71 -0.39
CA GLU A 256 21.39 -3.81 0.40
C GLU A 256 20.35 -2.74 0.03
N ILE A 257 20.78 -1.46 -0.04
CA ILE A 257 19.92 -0.34 -0.42
C ILE A 257 19.42 -0.47 -1.86
N SER A 258 20.29 -0.86 -2.80
CA SER A 258 19.96 -1.00 -4.22
C SER A 258 18.92 -2.10 -4.47
N ASP A 259 19.15 -3.30 -3.91
CA ASP A 259 18.45 -4.50 -4.35
C ASP A 259 17.37 -4.93 -3.36
N LEU A 260 17.75 -5.09 -2.09
CA LEU A 260 16.89 -5.64 -1.04
C LEU A 260 15.81 -4.63 -0.62
N VAL A 261 16.18 -3.36 -0.43
CA VAL A 261 15.22 -2.32 -0.02
C VAL A 261 14.23 -2.02 -1.14
N HIS A 262 14.68 -1.95 -2.40
CA HIS A 262 13.79 -1.69 -3.53
C HIS A 262 12.81 -2.84 -3.76
N PHE A 263 13.29 -4.08 -3.74
CA PHE A 263 12.44 -5.27 -3.85
C PHE A 263 11.47 -5.35 -2.66
N GLY A 264 11.96 -5.07 -1.45
CA GLY A 264 11.16 -5.07 -0.22
C GLY A 264 10.02 -4.08 -0.28
N ASP A 265 10.25 -2.88 -0.82
CA ASP A 265 9.19 -1.89 -1.02
C ASP A 265 8.08 -2.37 -1.95
N VAL A 266 8.43 -3.09 -3.02
CA VAL A 266 7.46 -3.65 -3.96
C VAL A 266 6.63 -4.74 -3.27
N ILE A 267 7.27 -5.66 -2.55
CA ILE A 267 6.57 -6.71 -1.80
C ILE A 267 5.67 -6.10 -0.70
N ALA A 268 6.17 -5.09 0.01
CA ALA A 268 5.41 -4.36 1.01
C ALA A 268 4.18 -3.69 0.39
N GLU A 269 4.29 -3.14 -0.82
CA GLU A 269 3.15 -2.61 -1.57
C GLU A 269 2.07 -3.68 -1.83
N TYR A 270 2.46 -4.86 -2.33
CA TYR A 270 1.51 -5.95 -2.56
C TYR A 270 0.88 -6.45 -1.26
N LYS A 271 1.65 -6.54 -0.16
CA LYS A 271 1.11 -6.87 1.17
C LYS A 271 0.09 -5.82 1.62
N ASN A 272 0.41 -4.53 1.49
CA ASN A 272 -0.48 -3.43 1.88
C ASN A 272 -1.77 -3.38 1.05
N THR A 273 -1.77 -3.94 -0.15
CA THR A 273 -2.99 -4.11 -0.96
C THR A 273 -3.95 -5.13 -0.33
N THR A 274 -3.40 -6.14 0.34
CA THR A 274 -4.16 -7.21 1.02
C THR A 274 -4.50 -6.89 2.48
N ASP A 275 -3.73 -6.00 3.12
CA ASP A 275 -3.86 -5.69 4.55
C ASP A 275 -5.00 -4.67 4.83
N PRO A 276 -5.99 -5.04 5.65
CA PRO A 276 -7.09 -4.16 6.06
C PRO A 276 -6.76 -3.15 7.15
N LEU A 277 -5.61 -3.24 7.82
CA LEU A 277 -5.29 -2.47 9.03
C LEU A 277 -4.63 -1.12 8.75
N LYS A 278 -3.98 -0.96 7.60
CA LYS A 278 -3.18 0.23 7.29
C LYS A 278 -4.03 1.46 6.96
N TYR A 279 -5.21 1.25 6.39
CA TYR A 279 -6.16 2.31 6.10
C TYR A 279 -7.15 2.42 7.27
N LEU A 280 -7.25 3.63 7.80
CA LEU A 280 -8.13 4.04 8.90
C LEU A 280 -9.46 3.26 8.89
N PRO A 281 -10.05 2.86 10.04
CA PRO A 281 -11.21 1.95 10.14
C PRO A 281 -12.52 2.38 9.44
N ARG A 282 -12.49 3.43 8.61
CA ARG A 282 -13.54 3.83 7.66
C ARG A 282 -13.28 3.37 6.22
N PHE A 283 -12.05 3.02 5.88
CA PHE A 283 -11.63 2.60 4.53
C PHE A 283 -10.97 1.23 4.68
N PHE A 284 -11.80 0.19 4.68
CA PHE A 284 -11.41 -1.21 4.71
C PHE A 284 -10.31 -1.48 3.65
N GLY A 285 -9.27 -2.26 3.95
CA GLY A 285 -8.16 -2.49 3.01
C GLY A 285 -8.64 -2.97 1.65
N PRO A 286 -8.01 -2.50 0.56
CA PRO A 286 -8.71 -2.33 -0.70
C PRO A 286 -9.18 -3.67 -1.27
N MET A 287 -8.41 -4.75 -1.14
CA MET A 287 -8.78 -6.04 -1.73
C MET A 287 -9.83 -6.79 -0.90
N LYS A 288 -9.65 -6.88 0.42
CA LYS A 288 -10.63 -7.54 1.31
C LYS A 288 -11.94 -6.77 1.35
N ALA A 289 -11.88 -5.44 1.29
CA ALA A 289 -13.04 -4.56 1.21
C ALA A 289 -13.88 -4.84 -0.04
N VAL A 290 -13.26 -4.80 -1.21
CA VAL A 290 -13.94 -5.01 -2.50
C VAL A 290 -14.62 -6.37 -2.55
N VAL A 291 -13.94 -7.43 -2.08
CA VAL A 291 -14.52 -8.78 -1.98
C VAL A 291 -15.67 -8.85 -0.96
N ASN A 292 -15.55 -8.12 0.14
CA ASN A 292 -16.61 -8.04 1.15
C ASN A 292 -17.84 -7.26 0.64
N ILE A 293 -17.69 -6.25 -0.24
CA ILE A 293 -18.82 -5.54 -0.84
C ILE A 293 -19.71 -6.51 -1.63
N ARG A 294 -19.13 -7.41 -2.43
CA ARG A 294 -19.91 -8.46 -3.11
C ARG A 294 -20.70 -9.29 -2.10
N THR A 295 -20.07 -9.67 -1.00
CA THR A 295 -20.70 -10.47 0.06
C THR A 295 -21.83 -9.69 0.75
N ASP A 296 -21.64 -8.39 0.99
CA ASP A 296 -22.65 -7.50 1.56
C ASP A 296 -23.85 -7.34 0.63
N ARG A 297 -23.63 -7.08 -0.67
CA ARG A 297 -24.69 -7.01 -1.68
C ARG A 297 -25.47 -8.33 -1.78
N LEU A 298 -24.78 -9.47 -1.69
CA LEU A 298 -25.44 -10.78 -1.67
C LEU A 298 -26.32 -10.97 -0.42
N MET A 299 -25.83 -10.54 0.75
CA MET A 299 -26.61 -10.55 1.99
C MET A 299 -27.84 -9.66 1.89
N GLU A 300 -27.70 -8.45 1.33
CA GLU A 300 -28.81 -7.51 1.11
C GLU A 300 -29.85 -8.09 0.13
N TYR A 301 -29.40 -8.69 -0.96
CA TYR A 301 -30.27 -9.34 -1.94
C TYR A 301 -31.11 -10.47 -1.31
N VAL A 302 -30.48 -11.34 -0.51
CA VAL A 302 -31.21 -12.42 0.18
C VAL A 302 -32.16 -11.87 1.25
N GLN A 303 -31.79 -10.80 1.96
CA GLN A 303 -32.70 -10.13 2.87
C GLN A 303 -33.92 -9.55 2.14
N ALA A 304 -33.73 -8.95 0.97
CA ALA A 304 -34.81 -8.45 0.13
C ALA A 304 -35.73 -9.58 -0.34
N ILE A 305 -35.18 -10.71 -0.79
CA ILE A 305 -35.97 -11.90 -1.15
C ILE A 305 -36.78 -12.42 0.04
N LYS A 306 -36.17 -12.53 1.23
CA LYS A 306 -36.88 -12.99 2.43
C LYS A 306 -38.01 -12.04 2.81
N LEU A 307 -37.80 -10.74 2.68
CA LEU A 307 -38.83 -9.74 2.93
C LEU A 307 -39.99 -9.89 1.92
N ARG A 308 -39.67 -10.06 0.63
CA ARG A 308 -40.64 -10.33 -0.43
C ARG A 308 -41.45 -11.60 -0.16
N ASN A 309 -40.78 -12.71 0.14
CA ASN A 309 -41.43 -13.99 0.44
C ASN A 309 -42.33 -13.89 1.68
N LYS A 310 -41.88 -13.21 2.74
CA LYS A 310 -42.70 -12.99 3.95
C LYS A 310 -43.95 -12.16 3.66
N LYS A 311 -43.86 -11.15 2.78
CA LYS A 311 -45.00 -10.34 2.35
C LYS A 311 -45.97 -11.15 1.48
N ARG A 312 -45.45 -11.93 0.53
CA ARG A 312 -46.22 -12.87 -0.28
C ARG A 312 -46.97 -13.91 0.58
N ASP A 313 -46.28 -14.56 1.51
CA ASP A 313 -46.91 -15.52 2.44
C ASP A 313 -48.02 -14.89 3.28
N LYS A 314 -47.86 -13.62 3.66
CA LYS A 314 -48.88 -12.86 4.40
C LYS A 314 -50.09 -12.54 3.51
N ALA A 315 -49.86 -12.12 2.26
CA ALA A 315 -50.90 -11.89 1.27
C ALA A 315 -51.67 -13.18 0.94
N ASP A 316 -50.97 -14.30 0.73
CA ASP A 316 -51.58 -15.59 0.44
C ASP A 316 -52.39 -16.13 1.62
N LYS A 317 -51.90 -15.98 2.87
CA LYS A 317 -52.69 -16.31 4.08
C LYS A 317 -53.95 -15.45 4.22
N LEU A 318 -53.91 -14.17 3.82
CA LEU A 318 -55.06 -13.28 3.86
C LEU A 318 -56.07 -13.62 2.75
N ARG A 319 -55.61 -13.96 1.54
CA ARG A 319 -56.45 -14.44 0.43
C ARG A 319 -57.21 -15.72 0.77
N VAL A 320 -56.62 -16.61 1.57
CA VAL A 320 -57.28 -17.84 2.02
C VAL A 320 -58.32 -17.58 3.13
N LYS A 321 -58.13 -16.53 3.94
CA LYS A 321 -58.99 -16.24 5.11
C LYS A 321 -60.13 -15.26 4.81
N MET A 322 -60.01 -14.43 3.78
CA MET A 322 -60.98 -13.36 3.50
C MET A 322 -61.26 -13.24 2.00
N PRO A 323 -62.47 -12.78 1.61
CA PRO A 323 -62.80 -12.48 0.21
C PRO A 323 -61.86 -11.42 -0.38
N GLN A 324 -61.57 -11.52 -1.68
CA GLN A 324 -60.59 -10.66 -2.38
C GLN A 324 -60.92 -9.15 -2.36
N HIS A 325 -62.15 -8.77 -2.04
CA HIS A 325 -62.62 -7.38 -2.02
C HIS A 325 -62.47 -6.66 -0.68
N THR A 326 -61.96 -7.32 0.37
CA THR A 326 -61.76 -6.68 1.68
C THR A 326 -60.55 -5.74 1.63
N GLN A 327 -60.66 -4.52 2.17
CA GLN A 327 -59.60 -3.50 2.16
C GLN A 327 -58.23 -4.02 2.65
N GLU A 328 -58.22 -4.91 3.65
CA GLU A 328 -57.00 -5.51 4.18
C GLU A 328 -56.26 -6.42 3.19
N VAL A 329 -57.00 -7.10 2.30
CA VAL A 329 -56.43 -7.94 1.24
C VAL A 329 -55.86 -7.06 0.12
N GLN A 330 -56.54 -5.96 -0.21
CA GLN A 330 -56.08 -5.01 -1.24
C GLN A 330 -54.80 -4.25 -0.82
N VAL A 331 -54.70 -3.86 0.46
CA VAL A 331 -53.48 -3.23 1.01
C VAL A 331 -52.31 -4.23 1.02
N ALA A 332 -52.56 -5.49 1.38
CA ALA A 332 -51.52 -6.53 1.33
C ALA A 332 -51.02 -6.83 -0.09
N ILE A 333 -51.91 -6.78 -1.10
CA ILE A 333 -51.56 -6.93 -2.52
C ILE A 333 -50.73 -5.73 -3.02
N GLN A 334 -51.13 -4.50 -2.67
CA GLN A 334 -50.35 -3.31 -3.01
C GLN A 334 -48.96 -3.29 -2.33
N GLU A 335 -48.84 -3.85 -1.13
CA GLU A 335 -47.54 -4.00 -0.44
C GLU A 335 -46.65 -5.10 -1.04
N GLU A 336 -47.24 -6.10 -1.71
CA GLU A 336 -46.54 -7.14 -2.48
C GLU A 336 -46.03 -6.57 -3.82
N GLU A 337 -46.86 -5.80 -4.52
CA GLU A 337 -46.51 -5.15 -5.79
C GLU A 337 -45.42 -4.08 -5.63
N LYS A 338 -45.39 -3.35 -4.51
CA LYS A 338 -44.34 -2.34 -4.21
C LYS A 338 -42.96 -2.92 -3.87
N VAL A 339 -42.86 -4.23 -3.62
CA VAL A 339 -41.62 -4.92 -3.22
C VAL A 339 -41.14 -5.90 -4.30
N SER A 340 -41.91 -6.07 -5.38
CA SER A 340 -41.42 -6.71 -6.61
C SER A 340 -40.57 -5.73 -7.40
#